data_AF-A0A0L6JWY5-F1
#
_entry.id   AF-A0A0L6JWY5-F1
#
_cell.length_a   1.000
_cell.length_b   1.000
_cell.length_c   1.000
_cell.angle_alpha   90.00
_cell.angle_beta   90.00
_cell.angle_gamma   90.00
#
_symmetry.space_group_name_H-M   'P 1'
#
loop_
_entity.id
_entity.type
_entity.pdbx_description
1 polymer ?
#
loop_
_entity_poly.entity_id
_entity_poly.type
_entity_poly.pdbx_seq_one_letter_code
_entity_poly.pdbx_strand_id
1 'polypeptide(L)'
;MMDYKFANRIANLRASEIREILKVTERPEVISFAGGLPAPELFPVEEIININRIVLEENGTKALQYSTTEGYIPLREWIADRTNKNMGSCFTCENILLTHGSQQALDLTGKVFLDEGDVVLCESPTYLAAISSGRCLPTMKEC
;
A
#
# COMPACT_ATOMS: atom_id res chain seq x y z
N MET A 1 -37.51 9.58 5.62
CA MET A 1 -36.06 9.71 5.40
C MET A 1 -35.44 8.43 5.96
N MET A 2 -34.69 7.68 5.17
CA MET A 2 -34.14 6.38 5.59
C MET A 2 -33.01 6.63 6.60
N ASP A 3 -33.15 6.12 7.81
CA ASP A 3 -32.15 6.27 8.87
C ASP A 3 -31.21 5.06 8.83
N TYR A 4 -29.98 5.27 8.34
CA TYR A 4 -29.00 4.20 8.17
C TYR A 4 -28.15 4.06 9.44
N LYS A 5 -28.16 2.86 10.04
CA LYS A 5 -27.30 2.54 11.19
C LYS A 5 -25.91 2.11 10.72
N PHE A 6 -24.97 3.05 10.70
CA PHE A 6 -23.56 2.77 10.39
C PHE A 6 -22.82 2.15 11.59
N ALA A 7 -21.73 1.43 11.31
CA ALA A 7 -20.83 0.94 12.36
C ALA A 7 -20.10 2.12 13.03
N ASN A 8 -19.89 2.08 14.34
CA ASN A 8 -19.29 3.18 15.12
C ASN A 8 -17.94 3.67 14.56
N ARG A 9 -17.11 2.75 14.03
CA ARG A 9 -15.82 3.09 13.40
C ARG A 9 -15.93 4.05 12.22
N ILE A 10 -17.08 4.09 11.54
CA ILE A 10 -17.32 5.00 10.41
C ILE A 10 -17.44 6.46 10.89
N ALA A 11 -17.82 6.70 12.15
CA ALA A 11 -17.93 8.05 12.69
C ALA A 11 -16.60 8.82 12.67
N ASN A 12 -15.47 8.10 12.70
CA ASN A 12 -14.13 8.68 12.70
C ASN A 12 -13.49 8.71 11.29
N LEU A 13 -14.19 8.23 10.26
CA LEU A 13 -13.67 8.20 8.90
C LEU A 13 -13.65 9.62 8.31
N ARG A 14 -12.45 10.14 8.05
CA ARG A 14 -12.25 11.45 7.41
C ARG A 14 -11.95 11.31 5.92
N ALA A 15 -12.25 12.36 5.15
CA ALA A 15 -11.81 12.46 3.77
C ALA A 15 -10.28 12.44 3.69
N SER A 16 -9.73 11.79 2.65
CA SER A 16 -8.28 11.69 2.46
C SER A 16 -7.70 13.06 2.08
N GLU A 17 -6.86 13.61 2.96
CA GLU A 17 -6.13 14.86 2.72
C GLU A 17 -5.26 14.75 1.45
N ILE A 18 -4.68 13.57 1.21
CA ILE A 18 -3.93 13.27 -0.02
C ILE A 18 -4.82 13.42 -1.25
N ARG A 19 -6.06 12.90 -1.19
CA ARG A 19 -6.99 12.98 -2.33
C ARG A 19 -7.37 14.43 -2.64
N GLU A 20 -7.57 15.26 -1.62
CA GLU A 20 -7.86 16.68 -1.84
C GLU A 20 -6.67 17.42 -2.45
N ILE A 21 -5.44 17.10 -2.04
CA ILE A 21 -4.22 17.65 -2.66
C ILE A 21 -4.10 17.21 -4.12
N LEU A 22 -4.37 15.94 -4.43
CA LEU A 22 -4.29 15.42 -5.80
C LEU A 22 -5.33 16.03 -6.74
N LYS A 23 -6.52 16.41 -6.27
CA LYS A 23 -7.49 17.14 -7.12
C LYS A 23 -6.92 18.46 -7.65
N VAL A 24 -6.03 19.10 -6.88
CA VAL A 24 -5.39 20.35 -7.32
C VAL A 24 -4.39 20.10 -8.44
N THR A 25 -3.77 18.91 -8.50
CA THR A 25 -2.82 18.57 -9.58
C THR A 25 -3.50 18.32 -10.92
N GLU A 26 -4.82 18.07 -10.93
CA GLU A 26 -5.61 17.89 -12.15
C GLU A 26 -6.06 19.22 -12.79
N ARG A 27 -5.79 20.36 -12.12
CA ARG A 27 -6.16 21.69 -12.61
C ARG A 27 -5.10 22.21 -13.59
N PRO A 28 -5.41 22.38 -14.89
CA PRO A 28 -4.41 22.76 -15.90
C PRO A 28 -3.72 24.11 -15.65
N GLU A 29 -4.40 25.01 -14.94
CA GLU A 29 -3.88 26.33 -14.58
C GLU A 29 -2.90 26.30 -13.39
N VAL A 30 -2.72 25.14 -12.75
CA VAL A 30 -1.88 24.98 -11.56
C VAL A 30 -0.63 24.16 -11.90
N ILE A 31 0.54 24.75 -11.69
CA ILE A 31 1.80 24.01 -11.63
C ILE A 31 1.93 23.45 -10.21
N SER A 32 1.64 22.16 -10.04
CA SER A 32 1.67 21.53 -8.72
C SER A 32 2.99 20.79 -8.46
N PHE A 33 3.66 21.17 -7.38
CA PHE A 33 4.79 20.42 -6.80
C PHE A 33 4.36 19.52 -5.62
N ALA A 34 3.06 19.44 -5.34
CA ALA A 34 2.51 18.74 -4.17
C ALA A 34 2.23 17.25 -4.41
N GLY A 35 2.26 16.81 -5.68
CA GLY A 35 1.96 15.42 -6.05
C GLY A 35 3.16 14.50 -5.82
N GLY A 36 2.97 13.43 -5.04
CA GLY A 36 3.93 12.32 -4.94
C GLY A 36 3.74 11.24 -6.02
N LEU A 37 3.27 11.64 -7.21
CA LEU A 37 2.93 10.74 -8.30
C LEU A 37 4.13 10.54 -9.24
N PRO A 38 4.45 9.31 -9.65
CA PRO A 38 5.48 9.09 -10.65
C PRO A 38 5.03 9.60 -12.03
N ALA A 39 5.99 10.02 -12.85
CA ALA A 39 5.76 10.54 -14.19
C ALA A 39 5.18 9.44 -15.12
N PRO A 40 3.95 9.59 -15.66
CA PRO A 40 3.30 8.56 -16.46
C PRO A 40 4.04 8.14 -17.73
N GLU A 41 4.77 9.07 -18.34
CA GLU A 41 5.58 8.84 -19.54
C GLU A 41 6.78 7.90 -19.30
N LEU A 42 7.15 7.67 -18.04
CA LEU A 42 8.19 6.71 -17.65
C LEU A 42 7.62 5.31 -17.38
N PHE A 43 6.30 5.12 -17.48
CA PHE A 43 5.71 3.81 -17.29
C PHE A 43 6.04 2.90 -18.47
N PRO A 44 6.57 1.69 -18.22
CA PRO A 44 6.96 0.76 -19.27
C PRO A 44 5.74 0.01 -19.82
N VAL A 45 4.84 0.74 -20.48
CA VAL A 45 3.52 0.23 -20.92
C VAL A 45 3.68 -0.93 -21.90
N GLU A 46 4.57 -0.80 -22.88
CA GLU A 46 4.80 -1.83 -23.91
C GLU A 46 5.39 -3.11 -23.29
N GLU A 47 6.32 -2.98 -22.35
CA GLU A 47 6.90 -4.10 -21.63
C GLU A 47 5.85 -4.81 -20.78
N ILE A 48 4.98 -4.06 -20.11
CA ILE A 48 3.87 -4.61 -19.32
C ILE A 48 2.88 -5.36 -20.21
N ILE A 49 2.56 -4.85 -21.40
CA ILE A 49 1.70 -5.56 -22.37
C ILE A 49 2.35 -6.89 -22.79
N ASN A 50 3.63 -6.85 -23.15
CA ASN A 50 4.35 -8.02 -23.64
C ASN A 50 4.47 -9.10 -22.56
N ILE A 51 4.82 -8.74 -21.31
CA ILE A 51 4.93 -9.73 -20.23
C ILE A 51 3.57 -10.33 -19.85
N ASN A 52 2.49 -9.53 -19.88
CA ASN A 52 1.14 -10.06 -19.63
C ASN A 52 0.74 -11.08 -20.69
N ARG A 53 1.06 -10.83 -21.97
CA ARG A 53 0.81 -11.80 -23.04
C ARG A 53 1.53 -13.11 -22.76
N ILE A 54 2.83 -13.05 -22.47
CA ILE A 54 3.65 -14.23 -22.15
C ILE A 54 3.05 -15.01 -20.97
N VAL A 55 2.73 -14.33 -19.86
CA VAL A 55 2.16 -14.97 -18.68
C VAL A 55 0.82 -15.64 -18.97
N LEU A 56 -0.05 -14.98 -19.75
CA LEU A 56 -1.36 -15.53 -20.10
C LEU A 56 -1.27 -16.71 -21.06
N GLU A 57 -0.34 -16.69 -22.02
CA GLU A 57 -0.11 -17.78 -22.98
C GLU A 57 0.53 -18.99 -22.33
N GLU A 58 1.53 -18.79 -21.46
CA GLU A 58 2.31 -19.88 -20.87
C GLU A 58 1.71 -20.43 -19.57
N ASN A 59 1.10 -19.56 -18.75
CA ASN A 59 0.69 -19.88 -17.38
C ASN A 59 -0.70 -19.32 -17.00
N GLY A 60 -1.52 -18.93 -17.98
CA GLY A 60 -2.75 -18.14 -17.75
C GLY A 60 -3.74 -18.76 -16.76
N THR A 61 -3.96 -20.08 -16.81
CA THR A 61 -4.88 -20.75 -15.87
C THR A 61 -4.40 -20.67 -14.43
N LYS A 62 -3.09 -20.79 -14.19
CA LYS A 62 -2.49 -20.64 -12.85
C LYS A 62 -2.47 -19.19 -12.41
N ALA A 63 -2.19 -18.26 -13.31
CA ALA A 63 -2.14 -16.82 -13.03
C ALA A 63 -3.51 -16.25 -12.65
N LEU A 64 -4.61 -16.80 -13.20
CA LEU A 64 -5.98 -16.37 -12.94
C LEU A 64 -6.69 -17.16 -11.84
N GLN A 65 -6.06 -18.20 -11.28
CA GLN A 65 -6.61 -19.01 -10.20
C GLN A 65 -6.23 -18.42 -8.83
N TYR A 66 -6.98 -18.78 -7.80
CA TYR A 66 -6.59 -18.53 -6.42
C TYR A 66 -5.15 -19.02 -6.13
N SER A 67 -4.43 -18.24 -5.34
CA SER A 67 -3.08 -18.53 -4.87
C SER A 67 -3.04 -18.66 -3.35
N THR A 68 -1.85 -18.96 -2.81
CA THR A 68 -1.58 -18.87 -1.38
C THR A 68 -1.64 -17.41 -0.91
N THR A 69 -2.01 -17.20 0.35
CA THR A 69 -2.18 -15.87 0.95
C THR A 69 -0.87 -15.09 1.00
N GLU A 70 0.25 -15.79 1.20
CA GLU A 70 1.57 -15.18 1.30
C GLU A 70 2.05 -14.57 -0.02
N GLY A 71 1.47 -15.05 -1.13
CA GLY A 71 1.78 -14.60 -2.49
C GLY A 71 2.61 -15.59 -3.30
N TYR A 72 2.84 -15.22 -4.57
CA TYR A 72 3.52 -16.05 -5.55
C TYR A 72 4.99 -16.32 -5.15
N ILE A 73 5.31 -17.59 -4.88
CA ILE A 73 6.61 -18.02 -4.33
C ILE A 73 7.81 -17.49 -5.14
N PRO A 74 7.87 -17.63 -6.48
CA PRO A 74 9.03 -17.13 -7.23
C PRO A 74 9.26 -15.62 -7.09
N LEU A 75 8.19 -14.83 -6.94
CA LEU A 75 8.32 -13.40 -6.67
C LEU A 75 8.84 -13.14 -5.25
N ARG A 76 8.38 -13.90 -4.25
CA ARG A 76 8.86 -13.80 -2.86
C ARG A 76 10.34 -14.15 -2.74
N GLU A 77 10.80 -15.21 -3.42
CA GLU A 77 12.21 -15.59 -3.49
C GLU A 77 13.05 -14.49 -4.13
N TRP A 78 12.60 -13.96 -5.26
CA TRP A 78 13.29 -12.85 -5.94
C TRP A 78 13.42 -11.60 -5.07
N ILE A 79 12.37 -11.25 -4.31
CA ILE A 79 12.40 -10.12 -3.37
C ILE A 79 13.41 -10.37 -2.25
N ALA A 80 13.44 -11.58 -1.68
CA ALA A 80 14.38 -11.95 -0.62
C ALA A 80 15.84 -11.84 -1.13
N ASP A 81 16.13 -12.39 -2.30
CA ASP A 81 17.44 -12.33 -2.94
C ASP A 81 17.88 -10.90 -3.22
N ARG A 82 16.99 -10.07 -3.76
CA ARG A 82 17.26 -8.65 -4.03
C ARG A 82 17.58 -7.90 -2.73
N THR A 83 16.82 -8.16 -1.68
CA THR A 83 17.01 -7.51 -0.37
C THR A 83 18.34 -7.92 0.25
N ASN A 84 18.66 -9.22 0.23
CA ASN A 84 19.92 -9.76 0.73
C ASN A 84 21.13 -9.16 0.01
N LYS A 85 21.07 -9.04 -1.32
CA LYS A 85 22.14 -8.41 -2.12
C LYS A 85 22.35 -6.94 -1.77
N ASN A 86 21.29 -6.20 -1.49
CA ASN A 86 21.38 -4.75 -1.25
C ASN A 86 21.71 -4.40 0.21
N MET A 87 21.32 -5.25 1.16
CA MET A 87 21.41 -4.96 2.59
C MET A 87 22.36 -5.87 3.36
N GLY A 88 22.94 -6.90 2.72
CA GLY A 88 23.79 -7.88 3.41
C GLY A 88 23.03 -8.77 4.41
N SER A 89 21.75 -9.05 4.13
CA SER A 89 20.87 -9.87 4.97
C SER A 89 20.77 -11.33 4.51
N CYS A 90 20.05 -12.17 5.26
CA CYS A 90 19.84 -13.60 5.00
C CYS A 90 18.35 -14.00 5.01
N PHE A 91 17.48 -13.22 4.37
CA PHE A 91 16.05 -13.53 4.27
C PHE A 91 15.77 -14.66 3.30
N THR A 92 14.71 -15.44 3.56
CA THR A 92 14.11 -16.40 2.62
C THR A 92 12.71 -15.93 2.24
N CYS A 93 12.05 -16.64 1.31
CA CYS A 93 10.67 -16.34 0.93
C CYS A 93 9.71 -16.39 2.14
N GLU A 94 10.00 -17.19 3.18
CA GLU A 94 9.23 -17.26 4.43
C GLU A 94 9.23 -15.95 5.22
N ASN A 95 10.19 -15.06 4.97
CA ASN A 95 10.22 -13.72 5.56
C ASN A 95 9.44 -12.67 4.73
N ILE A 96 8.93 -13.04 3.55
CA ILE A 96 8.28 -12.12 2.61
C ILE A 96 6.78 -12.44 2.52
N LEU A 97 5.94 -11.43 2.80
CA LEU A 97 4.50 -11.45 2.56
C LEU A 97 4.16 -10.41 1.48
N LEU A 98 3.54 -10.84 0.38
CA LEU A 98 3.04 -9.90 -0.63
C LEU A 98 1.77 -9.20 -0.14
N THR A 99 1.70 -7.90 -0.37
CA THR A 99 0.54 -7.06 -0.03
C THR A 99 0.14 -6.21 -1.23
N HIS A 100 -1.09 -5.71 -1.21
CA HIS A 100 -1.65 -4.77 -2.20
C HIS A 100 -1.12 -3.35 -1.92
N GLY A 101 0.20 -3.21 -1.97
CA GLY A 101 0.92 -2.00 -1.63
C GLY A 101 1.13 -1.81 -0.13
N SER A 102 2.06 -0.91 0.21
CA SER A 102 2.48 -0.63 1.59
C SER A 102 1.34 -0.19 2.50
N GLN A 103 0.25 0.37 1.94
CA GLN A 103 -0.91 0.78 2.72
C GLN A 103 -1.64 -0.42 3.36
N GLN A 104 -1.73 -1.56 2.65
CA GLN A 104 -2.28 -2.79 3.24
C GLN A 104 -1.34 -3.32 4.33
N ALA A 105 -0.03 -3.26 4.12
CA ALA A 105 0.93 -3.67 5.14
C ALA A 105 0.77 -2.85 6.43
N LEU A 106 0.66 -1.52 6.33
CA LEU A 106 0.42 -0.64 7.48
C LEU A 106 -0.89 -0.96 8.22
N ASP A 107 -1.98 -1.21 7.49
CA ASP A 107 -3.27 -1.60 8.07
C ASP A 107 -3.19 -2.95 8.80
N LEU A 108 -2.54 -3.96 8.19
CA LEU A 108 -2.35 -5.27 8.81
C LEU A 108 -1.46 -5.18 10.05
N THR A 109 -0.35 -4.44 9.99
CA THR A 109 0.53 -4.21 11.16
C THR A 109 -0.24 -3.55 12.29
N GLY A 110 -1.03 -2.50 12.01
CA GLY A 110 -1.86 -1.85 13.02
C GLY A 110 -2.85 -2.83 13.67
N LYS A 111 -3.55 -3.65 12.87
CA LYS A 111 -4.52 -4.63 13.37
C LYS A 111 -3.91 -5.76 14.19
N VAL A 112 -2.65 -6.11 13.94
CA VAL A 112 -1.97 -7.22 14.63
C VAL A 112 -1.34 -6.76 15.94
N PHE A 113 -0.86 -5.52 16.01
CA PHE A 113 0.00 -5.07 17.10
C PHE A 113 -0.59 -3.96 17.99
N LEU A 114 -1.70 -3.32 17.61
CA LEU A 114 -2.22 -2.15 18.31
C LEU A 114 -3.64 -2.36 18.82
N ASP A 115 -3.85 -2.04 20.09
CA ASP A 115 -5.16 -1.89 20.73
C ASP A 115 -5.55 -0.42 20.89
N GLU A 116 -6.82 -0.17 21.21
CA GLU A 116 -7.30 1.18 21.53
C GLU A 116 -6.58 1.72 22.78
N GLY A 117 -5.95 2.90 22.62
CA GLY A 117 -5.18 3.56 23.68
C GLY A 117 -3.66 3.38 23.59
N ASP A 118 -3.18 2.49 22.74
CA ASP A 118 -1.74 2.32 22.51
C ASP A 118 -1.10 3.55 21.85
N VAL A 119 0.19 3.74 22.12
CA VAL A 119 0.97 4.87 21.60
C VAL A 119 1.93 4.38 20.52
N VAL A 120 1.81 4.97 19.33
CA VAL A 120 2.72 4.77 18.21
C VAL A 120 3.62 6.00 18.07
N LEU A 121 4.93 5.78 18.06
CA LEU A 121 5.91 6.83 17.81
C LEU A 121 6.05 7.04 16.30
N CYS A 122 6.07 8.30 15.86
CA CYS A 122 6.27 8.67 14.46
C CYS A 122 7.14 9.92 14.36
N GLU A 123 7.78 10.09 13.20
CA GLU A 123 8.59 11.27 12.88
C GLU A 123 7.71 12.53 12.75
N SER A 124 8.31 13.71 12.87
CA SER A 124 7.65 14.99 12.60
C SER A 124 8.49 15.78 11.60
N PRO A 125 8.07 15.87 10.31
CA PRO A 125 6.83 15.33 9.71
C PRO A 125 6.88 13.81 9.44
N THR A 126 5.70 13.18 9.32
CA THR A 126 5.55 11.76 8.92
C THR A 126 4.65 11.58 7.70
N TYR A 127 4.58 10.34 7.18
CA TYR A 127 3.75 9.96 6.04
C TYR A 127 2.26 9.97 6.39
N LEU A 128 1.49 10.88 5.78
CA LEU A 128 0.06 11.10 6.05
C LEU A 128 -0.82 9.84 5.94
N ALA A 129 -0.49 8.94 5.00
CA ALA A 129 -1.29 7.74 4.83
C ALA A 129 -1.04 6.71 5.94
N ALA A 130 0.12 6.73 6.61
CA ALA A 130 0.37 5.93 7.82
C ALA A 130 -0.49 6.39 9.00
N ILE A 131 -0.64 7.71 9.18
CA ILE A 131 -1.57 8.27 10.18
C ILE A 131 -3.00 7.85 9.84
N SER A 132 -3.38 7.91 8.56
CA SER A 132 -4.74 7.59 8.12
C SER A 132 -5.11 6.12 8.28
N SER A 133 -4.17 5.17 8.10
CA SER A 133 -4.40 3.76 8.50
C SER A 133 -4.58 3.63 10.01
N GLY A 134 -3.81 4.41 10.78
CA GLY A 134 -3.89 4.42 12.24
C GLY A 134 -5.20 5.01 12.77
N ARG A 135 -5.90 5.92 12.07
CA ARG A 135 -7.10 6.62 12.60
C ARG A 135 -8.34 5.75 12.81
N CYS A 136 -8.41 4.58 12.18
CA CYS A 136 -9.44 3.57 12.50
C CYS A 136 -9.02 2.66 13.68
N LEU A 137 -7.80 2.84 14.18
CA LEU A 137 -7.17 2.25 15.38
C LEU A 137 -6.58 3.45 16.20
N PRO A 138 -5.65 3.33 17.17
CA PRO A 138 -5.51 4.33 18.25
C PRO A 138 -4.96 5.72 17.88
N THR A 139 -5.05 6.62 18.86
CA THR A 139 -4.58 8.02 18.83
C THR A 139 -3.07 8.12 18.61
N MET A 140 -2.65 8.53 17.41
CA MET A 140 -1.26 8.90 17.15
C MET A 140 -0.89 10.13 18.00
N LYS A 141 0.12 10.03 18.87
CA LYS A 141 0.68 11.17 19.60
C LYS A 141 1.98 11.59 18.94
N GLU A 142 2.06 12.86 18.56
CA GLU A 142 3.31 13.50 18.12
C GLU A 142 4.29 13.60 19.30
N CYS A 143 5.59 13.43 19.04
CA CYS A 143 6.64 13.76 20.00
C CYS A 143 6.87 15.27 20.06
#